data_AF-A0A9W8HAZ6-F1
#
_entry.id   AF-A0A9W8HAZ6-F1
#
_cell.length_a   1.000
_cell.length_b   1.000
_cell.length_c   1.000
_cell.angle_alpha   90.00
_cell.angle_beta   90.00
_cell.angle_gamma   90.00
#
_symmetry.space_group_name_H-M   'P 1'
#
loop_
_entity.id
_entity.type
_entity.pdbx_description
1 polymer ?
#
loop_
_entity_poly.entity_id
_entity_poly.type
_entity_poly.pdbx_seq_one_letter_code
_entity_poly.pdbx_strand_id
1 'polypeptide(L)'
;MATLQYTGVFTLLVAEVLVFIALILPMPLRWKRAMVVWTSRSVVVQRILYGVRIAFGFIFVLFADAVMRLRKAELEKDRSPIIDEHTLCQRKLQKFYAQRNTYLTGITMFLGLILISTHSLVAQLAETSTTAVAASDLAKARANADQARAQLADARKEIAELQRKDRDMDTLKKQAEASHREYMRLADECEKLQKQVAASESKKDA
;
A
#
# COMPACT_ATOMS: atom_id res chain seq x y z
N MET A 1 -9.50 -34.45 -39.25
CA MET A 1 -8.57 -33.32 -39.09
C MET A 1 -9.22 -32.01 -38.63
N ALA A 2 -10.53 -31.78 -38.82
CA ALA A 2 -11.18 -30.54 -38.40
C ALA A 2 -11.30 -30.37 -36.87
N THR A 3 -11.42 -31.47 -36.11
CA THR A 3 -11.54 -31.46 -34.65
C THR A 3 -10.36 -30.81 -33.92
N LEU A 4 -9.11 -31.04 -34.37
CA LEU A 4 -7.92 -30.55 -33.68
C LEU A 4 -7.81 -29.01 -33.70
N GLN A 5 -8.18 -28.39 -34.83
CA GLN A 5 -8.20 -26.93 -34.98
C GLN A 5 -9.27 -26.30 -34.08
N TYR A 6 -10.44 -26.93 -33.96
CA TYR A 6 -11.53 -26.43 -33.13
C TYR A 6 -11.29 -26.64 -31.63
N THR A 7 -10.68 -27.76 -31.26
CA THR A 7 -10.25 -27.99 -29.87
C THR A 7 -9.21 -26.96 -29.45
N GLY A 8 -8.23 -26.63 -30.31
CA GLY A 8 -7.22 -25.61 -30.00
C GLY A 8 -7.82 -24.23 -29.71
N VAL A 9 -8.72 -23.75 -30.57
CA VAL A 9 -9.39 -22.44 -30.38
C VAL A 9 -10.28 -22.44 -29.13
N PHE A 10 -11.01 -23.54 -28.89
CA PHE A 10 -11.85 -23.68 -27.70
C PHE A 10 -11.03 -23.71 -26.41
N THR A 11 -9.93 -24.47 -26.37
CA THR A 11 -9.01 -24.52 -25.23
C THR A 11 -8.38 -23.15 -24.95
N LEU A 12 -7.99 -22.43 -26.01
CA LEU A 12 -7.47 -21.07 -25.88
C LEU A 12 -8.51 -20.13 -25.28
N LEU A 13 -9.76 -20.19 -25.74
CA LEU A 13 -10.86 -19.41 -25.17
C LEU A 13 -11.12 -19.74 -23.70
N VAL A 14 -11.16 -21.01 -23.33
CA VAL A 14 -11.37 -21.42 -21.94
C VAL A 14 -10.23 -20.94 -21.05
N ALA A 15 -8.98 -21.06 -21.51
CA ALA A 15 -7.83 -20.54 -20.79
C ALA A 15 -7.91 -19.00 -20.63
N GLU A 16 -8.28 -18.28 -21.68
CA GLU A 16 -8.38 -16.82 -21.66
C GLU A 16 -9.51 -16.32 -20.75
N VAL A 17 -10.66 -17.01 -20.74
CA VAL A 17 -11.77 -16.76 -19.80
C VAL A 17 -11.36 -17.05 -18.36
N LEU A 18 -10.63 -18.14 -18.10
CA LEU A 18 -10.14 -18.45 -16.74
C LEU A 18 -9.15 -17.39 -16.25
N VAL A 19 -8.22 -16.95 -17.10
CA VAL A 19 -7.28 -15.87 -16.76
C VAL A 19 -8.02 -14.56 -16.55
N PHE A 20 -9.03 -14.27 -17.38
CA PHE A 20 -9.86 -13.08 -17.26
C PHE A 20 -10.66 -13.06 -15.95
N ILE A 21 -11.29 -14.17 -15.58
CA ILE A 21 -11.99 -14.32 -14.30
C ILE A 21 -11.01 -14.16 -13.14
N ALA A 22 -9.82 -14.78 -13.20
CA ALA A 22 -8.79 -14.63 -12.18
C ALA A 22 -8.29 -13.18 -12.05
N LEU A 23 -8.27 -12.41 -13.15
CA LEU A 23 -7.83 -11.02 -13.18
C LEU A 23 -8.92 -10.02 -12.73
N ILE A 24 -10.19 -10.29 -13.09
CA ILE A 24 -11.36 -9.49 -12.70
C ILE A 24 -11.75 -9.72 -11.26
N LEU A 25 -11.56 -10.93 -10.73
CA LEU A 25 -11.84 -11.19 -9.34
C LEU A 25 -11.05 -10.15 -8.53
N PRO A 26 -11.70 -9.35 -7.67
CA PRO A 26 -11.05 -8.32 -6.89
C PRO A 26 -10.11 -9.00 -5.90
N MET A 27 -8.91 -9.37 -6.38
CA MET A 27 -7.92 -10.07 -5.59
C MET A 27 -7.59 -9.21 -4.37
N PRO A 28 -7.59 -9.79 -3.16
CA PRO A 28 -7.36 -9.05 -1.92
C PRO A 28 -6.05 -8.28 -2.03
N LEU A 29 -6.08 -6.98 -1.75
CA LEU A 29 -4.97 -6.01 -1.94
C LEU A 29 -3.62 -6.48 -1.35
N ARG A 30 -3.65 -7.37 -0.35
CA ARG A 30 -2.46 -7.98 0.25
C ARG A 30 -1.74 -8.94 -0.70
N TRP A 31 -2.49 -9.74 -1.46
CA TRP A 31 -1.93 -10.65 -2.46
C TRP A 31 -1.54 -9.88 -3.72
N LYS A 32 -2.28 -8.83 -4.11
CA LYS A 32 -1.83 -7.92 -5.17
C LYS A 32 -0.52 -7.22 -4.83
N ARG A 33 -0.30 -6.75 -3.59
CA ARG A 33 1.00 -6.19 -3.17
C ARG A 33 2.14 -7.20 -3.23
N ALA A 34 1.92 -8.41 -2.70
CA ALA A 34 2.92 -9.46 -2.73
C ALA A 34 3.22 -9.91 -4.17
N MET A 35 2.18 -10.11 -4.99
CA MET A 35 2.29 -10.55 -6.37
C MET A 35 2.87 -9.45 -7.25
N VAL A 36 2.50 -8.18 -7.10
CA VAL A 36 3.08 -7.05 -7.86
C VAL A 36 4.51 -6.78 -7.44
N VAL A 37 4.87 -6.77 -6.15
CA VAL A 37 6.28 -6.61 -5.75
C VAL A 37 7.14 -7.80 -6.17
N TRP A 38 6.59 -9.02 -6.16
CA TRP A 38 7.28 -10.21 -6.67
C TRP A 38 7.31 -10.26 -8.21
N THR A 39 6.28 -9.74 -8.88
CA THR A 39 6.14 -9.63 -10.35
C THR A 39 7.03 -8.53 -10.93
N SER A 40 7.05 -7.35 -10.32
CA SER A 40 7.86 -6.20 -10.75
C SER A 40 9.35 -6.42 -10.48
N ARG A 41 9.71 -7.31 -9.54
CA ARG A 41 11.11 -7.65 -9.22
C ARG A 41 11.64 -8.83 -10.04
N SER A 42 10.76 -9.62 -10.67
CA SER A 42 11.16 -10.80 -11.43
C SER A 42 11.22 -10.52 -12.92
N VAL A 43 12.42 -10.58 -13.48
CA VAL A 43 12.71 -10.52 -14.94
C VAL A 43 11.89 -11.55 -15.74
N VAL A 44 11.42 -12.62 -15.07
CA VAL A 44 10.61 -13.68 -15.67
C VAL A 44 9.22 -13.17 -16.04
N VAL A 45 8.58 -12.33 -15.22
CA VAL A 45 7.21 -11.87 -15.49
C VAL A 45 7.18 -10.85 -16.63
N GLN A 46 8.18 -9.99 -16.74
CA GLN A 46 8.35 -9.11 -17.90
C GLN A 46 8.49 -9.90 -19.21
N ARG A 47 9.24 -11.01 -19.19
CA ARG A 47 9.35 -11.93 -20.34
C ARG A 47 8.03 -12.64 -20.65
N ILE A 48 7.29 -13.07 -19.62
CA ILE A 48 5.97 -13.69 -19.79
C ILE A 48 4.97 -12.71 -20.40
N LEU A 49 4.89 -11.47 -19.91
CA LEU A 49 3.99 -10.45 -20.43
C LEU A 49 4.33 -10.08 -21.88
N TYR A 50 5.62 -10.01 -22.22
CA TYR A 50 6.06 -9.85 -23.61
C TYR A 50 5.62 -11.03 -24.49
N GLY A 51 5.73 -12.26 -23.97
CA GLY A 51 5.21 -13.46 -24.62
C GLY A 51 3.70 -13.44 -24.84
N VAL A 52 2.91 -12.99 -23.85
CA VAL A 52 1.45 -12.78 -23.98
C VAL A 52 1.14 -11.74 -25.05
N ARG A 53 1.93 -10.67 -25.14
CA ARG A 53 1.77 -9.61 -26.15
C ARG A 53 2.06 -10.12 -27.57
N ILE A 54 3.05 -11.01 -27.73
CA ILE A 54 3.32 -11.71 -29.00
C ILE A 54 2.20 -12.72 -29.32
N ALA A 55 1.75 -13.48 -28.33
CA ALA A 55 0.65 -14.44 -28.49
C ALA A 55 -0.64 -13.74 -28.94
N PHE A 56 -0.91 -12.53 -28.42
CA PHE A 56 -2.02 -11.69 -28.88
C PHE A 56 -1.91 -11.33 -30.37
N GLY A 57 -0.69 -11.03 -30.86
CA GLY A 57 -0.44 -10.84 -32.28
C GLY A 57 -0.77 -12.08 -33.12
N PHE A 58 -0.45 -13.28 -32.62
CA PHE A 58 -0.84 -14.54 -33.26
C PHE A 58 -2.37 -14.73 -33.29
N ILE A 59 -3.05 -14.42 -32.19
CA ILE A 59 -4.52 -14.49 -32.11
C ILE A 59 -5.15 -13.51 -33.10
N PHE A 60 -4.58 -12.31 -33.26
CA PHE A 60 -5.04 -11.34 -34.26
C PHE A 60 -4.89 -11.86 -35.70
N VAL A 61 -3.78 -12.52 -36.02
CA VAL A 61 -3.57 -13.14 -37.34
C VAL A 61 -4.56 -14.29 -37.57
N LEU A 62 -4.81 -15.14 -36.56
CA LEU A 62 -5.82 -16.20 -36.63
C LEU A 62 -7.23 -15.64 -36.81
N PHE A 63 -7.54 -14.51 -36.17
CA PHE A 63 -8.80 -13.81 -36.37
C PHE A 63 -8.91 -13.27 -37.80
N ALA A 64 -7.86 -12.66 -38.33
CA ALA A 64 -7.82 -12.21 -39.71
C ALA A 64 -7.99 -13.37 -40.70
N ASP A 65 -7.36 -14.53 -40.46
CA ASP A 65 -7.58 -15.76 -41.25
C ASP A 65 -9.04 -16.22 -41.19
N ALA A 66 -9.64 -16.25 -40.00
CA ALA A 66 -11.03 -16.64 -39.82
C ALA A 66 -11.98 -15.70 -40.59
N VAL A 67 -11.75 -14.38 -40.54
CA VAL A 67 -12.52 -13.37 -41.29
C VAL A 67 -12.31 -13.51 -42.79
N MET A 68 -11.08 -13.74 -43.26
CA MET A 68 -10.81 -13.97 -44.69
C MET A 68 -11.52 -15.22 -45.19
N ARG A 69 -11.52 -16.30 -44.41
CA ARG A 69 -12.22 -17.55 -44.71
C ARG A 69 -13.74 -17.37 -44.72
N LEU A 70 -14.30 -16.59 -43.78
CA LEU A 70 -15.72 -16.26 -43.75
C LEU A 70 -16.13 -15.43 -44.97
N ARG A 71 -15.38 -14.37 -45.29
CA ARG A 71 -15.63 -13.52 -46.47
C ARG A 71 -15.55 -14.32 -47.77
N LYS A 72 -14.59 -15.24 -47.88
CA LYS A 72 -14.49 -16.15 -49.02
C LYS A 72 -15.72 -17.06 -49.13
N ALA A 73 -16.17 -17.63 -48.02
CA ALA A 73 -17.37 -18.47 -47.99
C ALA A 73 -18.65 -17.67 -48.34
N GLU A 74 -18.72 -16.39 -47.98
CA GLU A 74 -19.80 -15.49 -48.38
C GLU A 74 -19.75 -15.15 -49.87
N LEU A 75 -18.58 -14.81 -50.42
CA LEU A 75 -18.43 -14.45 -51.84
C LEU A 75 -18.72 -15.61 -52.80
N GLU A 76 -18.39 -16.85 -52.40
CA GLU A 76 -18.73 -18.08 -53.15
C GLU A 76 -20.25 -18.38 -53.16
N LYS A 77 -21.06 -17.63 -52.40
CA LYS A 77 -22.53 -17.67 -52.46
C LYS A 77 -23.09 -17.01 -53.74
N ASP A 78 -22.47 -15.92 -54.17
CA ASP A 78 -23.02 -15.05 -55.21
C ASP A 78 -22.59 -15.44 -56.63
N ARG A 79 -21.57 -16.30 -56.75
CA ARG A 79 -20.94 -16.65 -58.04
C ARG A 79 -21.37 -17.97 -58.67
N SER A 80 -22.14 -18.81 -57.98
CA SER A 80 -22.48 -20.14 -58.51
C SER A 80 -23.99 -20.37 -58.54
N PRO A 81 -24.60 -20.61 -59.72
CA PRO A 81 -25.90 -21.28 -59.81
C PRO A 81 -25.66 -22.77 -59.54
N ILE A 82 -26.22 -23.30 -58.47
CA ILE A 82 -25.87 -24.63 -57.94
C ILE A 82 -27.00 -25.59 -58.32
N ILE A 83 -26.66 -26.67 -59.03
CA ILE A 83 -27.62 -27.62 -59.61
C ILE A 83 -27.91 -28.81 -58.66
N ASP A 84 -27.09 -29.00 -57.60
CA ASP A 84 -27.16 -30.19 -56.73
C ASP A 84 -27.43 -29.85 -55.24
N GLU A 85 -28.48 -30.47 -54.69
CA GLU A 85 -29.05 -30.19 -53.36
C GLU A 85 -28.14 -30.64 -52.21
N HIS A 86 -27.42 -31.76 -52.39
CA HIS A 86 -26.45 -32.23 -51.41
C HIS A 86 -25.28 -31.24 -51.25
N THR A 87 -24.80 -30.70 -52.37
CA THR A 87 -23.71 -29.72 -52.40
C THR A 87 -24.12 -28.39 -51.77
N LEU A 88 -25.40 -28.02 -51.86
CA LEU A 88 -25.98 -26.86 -51.16
C LEU A 88 -26.00 -27.05 -49.65
N CYS A 89 -26.42 -28.22 -49.17
CA CYS A 89 -26.47 -28.54 -47.74
C CYS A 89 -25.07 -28.48 -47.10
N GLN A 90 -24.08 -29.09 -47.75
CA GLN A 90 -22.70 -29.08 -47.26
C GLN A 90 -22.10 -27.66 -47.19
N ARG A 91 -22.39 -26.79 -48.16
CA ARG A 91 -21.96 -25.38 -48.13
C ARG A 91 -22.67 -24.56 -47.05
N LYS A 92 -23.96 -24.80 -46.82
CA LYS A 92 -24.69 -24.15 -45.72
C LYS A 92 -24.04 -24.50 -44.38
N LEU A 93 -23.74 -25.78 -44.13
CA LEU A 93 -23.02 -26.20 -42.92
C LEU A 93 -21.64 -25.53 -42.80
N GLN A 94 -20.83 -25.52 -43.87
CA GLN A 94 -19.52 -24.88 -43.86
C GLN A 94 -19.58 -23.38 -43.51
N LYS A 95 -20.62 -22.67 -43.95
CA LYS A 95 -20.87 -21.27 -43.58
C LYS A 95 -21.23 -21.11 -42.10
N PHE A 96 -22.13 -21.94 -41.58
CA PHE A 96 -22.45 -21.93 -40.15
C PHE A 96 -21.21 -22.19 -39.29
N TYR A 97 -20.32 -23.08 -39.73
CA TYR A 97 -19.06 -23.34 -39.06
C TYR A 97 -18.09 -22.15 -39.15
N ALA A 98 -17.90 -21.55 -40.33
CA ALA A 98 -17.01 -20.39 -40.51
C ALA A 98 -17.50 -19.19 -39.68
N GLN A 99 -18.81 -18.96 -39.63
CA GLN A 99 -19.43 -17.85 -38.91
C GLN A 99 -19.24 -18.02 -37.40
N ARG A 100 -19.58 -19.19 -36.84
CA ARG A 100 -19.37 -19.47 -35.40
C ARG A 100 -17.91 -19.34 -35.00
N ASN A 101 -16.99 -19.88 -35.80
CA ASN A 101 -15.57 -19.85 -35.49
C ASN A 101 -14.99 -18.43 -35.57
N THR A 102 -15.50 -17.59 -36.47
CA THR A 102 -15.11 -16.17 -36.54
C THR A 102 -15.59 -15.40 -35.31
N TYR A 103 -16.83 -15.61 -34.87
CA TYR A 103 -17.34 -15.00 -33.63
C TYR A 103 -16.59 -15.50 -32.38
N LEU A 104 -16.30 -16.80 -32.30
CA LEU A 104 -15.55 -17.38 -31.20
C LEU A 104 -14.15 -16.75 -31.10
N THR A 105 -13.44 -16.66 -32.22
CA THR A 105 -12.10 -16.05 -32.31
C THR A 105 -12.14 -14.52 -32.10
N GLY A 106 -13.25 -13.86 -32.46
CA GLY A 106 -13.44 -12.43 -32.20
C GLY A 106 -13.63 -12.12 -30.72
N ILE A 107 -14.41 -12.95 -30.01
CA ILE A 107 -14.61 -12.79 -28.57
C ILE A 107 -13.31 -13.05 -27.79
N THR A 108 -12.51 -14.05 -28.17
CA THR A 108 -11.18 -14.27 -27.56
C THR A 108 -10.28 -13.04 -27.74
N MET A 109 -10.19 -12.51 -28.96
CA MET A 109 -9.40 -11.30 -29.22
C MET A 109 -9.90 -10.10 -28.41
N PHE A 110 -11.22 -9.90 -28.32
CA PHE A 110 -11.80 -8.82 -27.52
C PHE A 110 -11.47 -8.98 -26.03
N LEU A 111 -11.56 -10.20 -25.49
CA LEU A 111 -11.21 -10.50 -24.12
C LEU A 111 -9.71 -10.28 -23.84
N GLY A 112 -8.84 -10.66 -24.79
CA GLY A 112 -7.41 -10.40 -24.74
C GLY A 112 -7.06 -8.91 -24.71
N LEU A 113 -7.78 -8.06 -25.46
CA LEU A 113 -7.63 -6.61 -25.39
C LEU A 113 -8.02 -6.06 -24.02
N ILE A 114 -9.14 -6.52 -23.47
CA ILE A 114 -9.57 -6.10 -22.13
C ILE A 114 -8.53 -6.55 -21.10
N LEU A 115 -8.00 -7.77 -21.20
CA LEU A 115 -6.97 -8.31 -20.30
C LEU A 115 -5.71 -7.44 -20.29
N ILE A 116 -5.22 -7.03 -21.47
CA ILE A 116 -4.06 -6.12 -21.58
C ILE A 116 -4.35 -4.76 -20.92
N SER A 117 -5.54 -4.21 -21.16
CA SER A 117 -5.98 -2.93 -20.57
C SER A 117 -6.12 -3.03 -19.04
N THR A 118 -6.80 -4.07 -18.54
CA THR A 118 -6.98 -4.33 -17.12
C THR A 118 -5.64 -4.57 -16.41
N HIS A 119 -4.68 -5.25 -17.04
CA HIS A 119 -3.35 -5.39 -16.47
C HIS A 119 -2.65 -4.03 -16.29
N SER A 120 -2.71 -3.13 -17.28
CA SER A 120 -2.11 -1.80 -17.15
C SER A 120 -2.79 -0.97 -16.07
N LEU A 121 -4.13 -1.04 -15.98
CA LEU A 121 -4.91 -0.35 -14.95
C LEU A 121 -4.60 -0.89 -13.55
N VAL A 122 -4.47 -2.22 -13.40
CA VAL A 122 -4.10 -2.84 -12.12
C VAL A 122 -2.68 -2.46 -11.71
N ALA A 123 -1.74 -2.37 -12.66
CA ALA A 123 -0.37 -1.91 -12.39
C ALA A 123 -0.35 -0.45 -11.90
N GLN A 124 -1.06 0.46 -12.59
CA GLN A 124 -1.17 1.87 -12.20
C GLN A 124 -1.84 2.05 -10.83
N LEU A 125 -2.88 1.27 -10.55
CA LEU A 125 -3.55 1.28 -9.25
C LEU A 125 -2.63 0.77 -8.12
N ALA A 126 -1.81 -0.25 -8.40
CA ALA A 126 -0.85 -0.77 -7.44
C ALA A 126 0.22 0.29 -7.09
N GLU A 127 0.80 0.96 -8.08
CA GLU A 127 1.79 2.04 -7.89
C GLU A 127 1.19 3.23 -7.11
N THR A 128 -0.01 3.66 -7.48
CA THR A 128 -0.71 4.76 -6.81
C THR A 128 -1.04 4.43 -5.35
N SER A 129 -1.41 3.17 -5.06
CA SER A 129 -1.64 2.73 -3.69
C SER A 129 -0.35 2.69 -2.86
N THR A 130 0.80 2.41 -3.47
CA THR A 130 2.09 2.42 -2.76
C THR A 130 2.59 3.83 -2.45
N THR A 131 2.43 4.78 -3.38
CA THR A 131 2.82 6.18 -3.15
C THR A 131 1.91 6.86 -2.13
N ALA A 132 0.61 6.59 -2.16
CA ALA A 132 -0.34 7.12 -1.17
C ALA A 132 -0.08 6.58 0.24
N VAL A 133 0.26 5.29 0.37
CA VAL A 133 0.59 4.68 1.67
C VAL A 133 1.95 5.15 2.16
N ALA A 134 2.96 5.22 1.30
CA ALA A 134 4.27 5.77 1.65
C ALA A 134 4.17 7.25 2.07
N ALA A 135 3.35 8.06 1.39
CA ALA A 135 3.10 9.45 1.77
C ALA A 135 2.36 9.54 3.12
N SER A 136 1.39 8.66 3.38
CA SER A 136 0.69 8.57 4.66
C SER A 136 1.61 8.15 5.81
N ASP A 137 2.47 7.16 5.58
CA ASP A 137 3.42 6.67 6.58
C ASP A 137 4.51 7.71 6.87
N LEU A 138 4.97 8.45 5.85
CA LEU A 138 5.89 9.58 6.02
C LEU A 138 5.25 10.73 6.79
N ALA A 139 3.96 11.02 6.53
CA ALA A 139 3.20 12.03 7.27
C ALA A 139 3.00 11.65 8.74
N LYS A 140 2.68 10.38 9.02
CA LYS A 140 2.57 9.85 10.39
C LYS A 140 3.92 9.85 11.12
N ALA A 141 5.00 9.48 10.42
CA ALA A 141 6.35 9.52 10.99
C ALA A 141 6.78 10.95 11.35
N ARG A 142 6.44 11.95 10.50
CA ARG A 142 6.68 13.37 10.81
C ARG A 142 5.85 13.86 11.99
N ALA A 143 4.54 13.53 12.03
CA ALA A 143 3.68 13.91 13.14
C ALA A 143 4.15 13.31 14.48
N ASN A 144 4.56 12.05 14.49
CA ASN A 144 5.11 11.40 15.69
C ASN A 144 6.45 12.01 16.12
N ALA A 145 7.31 12.40 15.16
CA ALA A 145 8.59 13.05 15.45
C ALA A 145 8.40 14.46 16.04
N ASP A 146 7.42 15.23 15.55
CA ASP A 146 7.10 16.55 16.07
C ASP A 146 6.47 16.47 17.47
N GLN A 147 5.59 15.49 17.71
CA GLN A 147 5.04 15.23 19.04
C GLN A 147 6.14 14.82 20.04
N ALA A 148 7.07 13.95 19.64
CA ALA A 148 8.20 13.56 20.47
C ALA A 148 9.12 14.74 20.80
N ARG A 149 9.33 15.67 19.84
CA ARG A 149 10.10 16.90 20.06
C ARG A 149 9.40 17.84 21.04
N ALA A 150 8.09 18.00 20.95
CA ALA A 150 7.31 18.81 21.89
C ALA A 150 7.41 18.24 23.32
N GLN A 151 7.22 16.93 23.48
CA GLN A 151 7.34 16.26 24.78
C GLN A 151 8.76 16.37 25.36
N LEU A 152 9.80 16.26 24.53
CA LEU A 152 11.18 16.47 24.96
C LEU A 152 11.46 17.92 25.40
N ALA A 153 10.83 18.90 24.75
CA ALA A 153 10.97 20.31 25.13
C ALA A 153 10.28 20.60 26.47
N ASP A 154 9.09 20.05 26.69
CA ASP A 154 8.36 20.22 27.95
C ASP A 154 9.04 19.48 29.12
N ALA A 155 9.50 18.24 28.90
CA ALA A 155 10.27 17.51 29.90
C ALA A 155 11.57 18.25 30.29
N ARG A 156 12.23 18.92 29.34
CA ARG A 156 13.42 19.75 29.64
C ARG A 156 13.08 20.97 30.49
N LYS A 157 11.93 21.62 30.26
CA LYS A 157 11.48 22.74 31.10
C LYS A 157 11.18 22.26 32.52
N GLU A 158 10.49 21.14 32.65
CA GLU A 158 10.14 20.57 33.96
C GLU A 158 11.39 20.17 34.75
N ILE A 159 12.38 19.54 34.11
CA ILE A 159 13.68 19.25 34.73
C ILE A 159 14.38 20.54 35.17
N ALA A 160 14.36 21.59 34.36
CA ALA A 160 14.96 22.87 34.73
C ALA A 160 14.26 23.55 35.92
N GLU A 161 12.93 23.43 36.02
CA GLU A 161 12.17 23.93 37.17
C GLU A 161 12.45 23.12 38.44
N LEU A 162 12.50 21.80 38.36
CA LEU A 162 12.87 20.93 39.48
C LEU A 162 14.27 21.26 39.99
N GLN A 163 15.25 21.44 39.08
CA GLN A 163 16.60 21.84 39.44
C GLN A 163 16.70 23.24 40.07
N ARG A 164 15.76 24.15 39.77
CA ARG A 164 15.68 25.45 40.45
C ARG A 164 15.10 25.28 41.85
N LYS A 165 14.01 24.53 41.98
CA LYS A 165 13.38 24.22 43.28
C LYS A 165 14.35 23.52 44.24
N ASP A 166 15.16 22.57 43.76
CA ASP A 166 16.19 21.91 44.57
C ASP A 166 17.25 22.90 45.06
N ARG A 167 17.72 23.81 44.20
CA ARG A 167 18.67 24.87 44.58
C ARG A 167 18.09 25.85 45.60
N ASP A 168 16.83 26.22 45.44
CA ASP A 168 16.12 27.09 46.37
C ASP A 168 15.91 26.38 47.72
N MET A 169 15.56 25.09 47.71
CA MET A 169 15.48 24.24 48.90
C MET A 169 16.81 24.16 49.66
N ASP A 170 17.91 23.92 48.96
CA ASP A 170 19.25 23.90 49.57
C ASP A 170 19.63 25.26 50.16
N THR A 171 19.27 26.35 49.47
CA THR A 171 19.53 27.71 49.95
C THR A 171 18.70 28.03 51.20
N LEU A 172 17.41 27.69 51.20
CA LEU A 172 16.51 27.83 52.35
C LEU A 172 16.99 27.00 53.53
N LYS A 173 17.46 25.77 53.29
CA LYS A 173 18.04 24.92 54.34
C LYS A 173 19.27 25.57 54.97
N LYS A 174 20.19 26.11 54.16
CA LYS A 174 21.36 26.86 54.66
C LYS A 174 20.96 28.11 55.44
N GLN A 175 19.96 28.86 54.97
CA GLN A 175 19.45 30.04 55.67
C GLN A 175 18.80 29.67 57.00
N ALA A 176 18.00 28.59 57.05
CA ALA A 176 17.39 28.09 58.27
C ALA A 176 18.45 27.63 59.29
N GLU A 177 19.48 26.91 58.85
CA GLU A 177 20.61 26.53 59.72
C GLU A 177 21.38 27.75 60.24
N ALA A 178 21.60 28.76 59.40
CA ALA A 178 22.25 30.01 59.82
C ALA A 178 21.41 30.79 60.83
N SER A 179 20.11 30.95 60.57
CA SER A 179 19.18 31.60 61.51
C SER A 179 19.10 30.83 62.83
N HIS A 180 19.05 29.50 62.79
CA HIS A 180 19.05 28.67 63.98
C HIS A 180 20.32 28.85 64.82
N ARG A 181 21.50 28.95 64.19
CA ARG A 181 22.77 29.25 64.88
C ARG A 181 22.74 30.61 65.58
N GLU A 182 22.26 31.65 64.90
CA GLU A 182 22.12 32.99 65.50
C GLU A 182 21.11 32.99 66.66
N TYR A 183 19.99 32.28 66.52
CA TYR A 183 19.02 32.10 67.61
C TYR A 183 19.64 31.43 68.84
N MET A 184 20.41 30.35 68.66
CA MET A 184 21.10 29.66 69.75
C MET A 184 22.12 30.57 70.43
N ARG A 185 22.92 31.31 69.64
CA ARG A 185 23.88 32.28 70.17
C ARG A 185 23.20 33.39 70.98
N LEU A 186 22.10 33.94 70.47
CA LEU A 186 21.37 35.01 71.15
C LEU A 186 20.71 34.50 72.44
N ALA A 187 20.19 33.26 72.43
CA ALA A 187 19.68 32.61 73.63
C ALA A 187 20.76 32.45 74.70
N ASP A 188 21.97 32.00 74.33
CA ASP A 188 23.12 31.92 75.24
C ASP A 188 23.52 33.30 75.80
N GLU A 189 23.48 34.35 74.97
CA GLU A 189 23.74 35.73 75.40
C GLU A 189 22.67 36.25 76.36
N CYS A 190 21.38 35.99 76.09
CA CYS A 190 20.27 36.31 77.00
C CYS A 190 20.40 35.58 78.34
N GLU A 191 20.78 34.30 78.34
CA GLU A 191 20.98 33.53 79.56
C GLU A 191 22.14 34.09 80.40
N LYS A 192 23.25 34.48 79.74
CA LYS A 192 24.38 35.14 80.40
C LYS A 192 23.99 36.49 81.00
N LEU A 193 23.24 37.32 80.26
CA LEU A 193 22.78 38.62 80.75
C LEU A 193 21.79 38.47 81.91
N GLN A 194 20.86 37.51 81.84
CA GLN A 194 19.96 37.22 82.97
C GLN A 194 20.74 36.81 84.23
N LYS A 195 21.76 35.95 84.09
CA LYS A 195 22.65 35.59 85.20
C LYS A 195 23.40 36.80 85.76
N GLN A 196 23.86 37.72 84.91
CA GLN A 196 24.51 38.96 85.34
C GLN A 196 23.56 39.92 86.06
N VAL A 197 22.32 40.08 85.57
CA VAL A 197 21.29 40.90 86.21
C VAL A 197 20.94 40.33 87.58
N ALA A 198 20.67 39.02 87.67
CA ALA A 198 20.40 38.34 88.94
C ALA A 198 21.55 38.48 89.96
N ALA A 199 22.82 38.41 89.51
CA ALA A 199 23.99 38.63 90.35
C ALA A 199 24.19 40.11 90.76
N SER A 200 23.63 41.06 90.01
CA SER A 200 23.66 42.49 90.32
C SER A 200 22.56 42.90 91.30
N GLU A 201 21.40 42.26 91.26
CA GLU A 201 20.31 42.44 92.22
C GLU A 201 20.68 41.88 93.60
N SER A 202 21.33 40.71 93.68
CA SER A 202 21.81 40.15 94.94
C SER A 202 22.91 40.95 95.63
N LYS A 203 23.54 41.92 94.93
CA LYS A 203 24.56 42.84 95.47
C LYS A 203 23.98 44.18 95.94
N LYS A 204 22.72 44.49 95.63
CA LYS A 204 22.07 45.74 96.04
C LYS A 204 21.34 45.63 97.39
N ASP A 205 21.09 44.39 97.84
CA ASP A 205 20.38 44.07 99.09
C ASP A 205 21.30 43.64 100.25
N ALA A 206 22.62 43.92 100.16
CA ALA A 206 23.62 43.68 101.22
C ALA A 206 24.41 44.95 101.52
#